data_AF-A0A9D1UWB2-F1
#
_entry.id   AF-A0A9D1UWB2-F1
#
_cell.length_a   1.000
_cell.length_b   1.000
_cell.length_c   1.000
_cell.angle_alpha   90.00
_cell.angle_beta   90.00
_cell.angle_gamma   90.00
#
_symmetry.space_group_name_H-M   'P 1'
#
loop_
_entity.id
_entity.type
_entity.pdbx_description
1 polymer ?
#
loop_
_entity_poly.entity_id
_entity_poly.type
_entity_poly.pdbx_seq_one_letter_code
_entity_poly.pdbx_strand_id
1 'polypeptide(L)'
;MKSEIYVVSHKKARMPEDKMYIPVQVGFNPENFEGYMRDNTGDNISDKNASYCELTAQYWGAKNRQADVKGLVHYRRLFTNGHSDFFKSVDAKWKDVLTHETLEKLMSKYDMVLPKKRNYYIETLWSHYEHSHHIEGLEVTREVINDLFPEYLPEFDKHMQEKKGHMFNILIAKSNLFDEYTDWLMKVLNEVENRIDISNYSKSEQRILGYISELLLDVWVEHNQINYTELPVMFMGNQHWVKKIANFLKRKVKGREE
;
A
#
# COMPACT_ATOMS: atom_id res chain seq x y z
N MET A 1 2.09 -15.95 18.87
CA MET A 1 1.17 -15.39 17.84
C MET A 1 1.66 -15.79 16.45
N LYS A 2 0.83 -16.32 15.56
CA LYS A 2 1.20 -16.62 14.17
C LYS A 2 1.07 -15.37 13.31
N SER A 3 2.19 -14.85 12.79
CA SER A 3 2.21 -13.67 11.92
C SER A 3 2.63 -14.04 10.49
N GLU A 4 1.92 -13.50 9.49
CA GLU A 4 2.30 -13.61 8.08
C GLU A 4 2.31 -12.22 7.43
N ILE A 5 3.49 -11.76 7.03
CA ILE A 5 3.70 -10.50 6.32
C ILE A 5 4.08 -10.81 4.88
N TYR A 6 3.19 -10.49 3.95
CA TYR A 6 3.37 -10.74 2.53
C TYR A 6 4.32 -9.72 1.93
N VAL A 7 5.49 -10.18 1.48
CA VAL A 7 6.50 -9.35 0.82
C VAL A 7 6.25 -9.38 -0.68
N VAL A 8 5.58 -8.35 -1.18
CA VAL A 8 5.15 -8.27 -2.58
C VAL A 8 6.33 -7.99 -3.50
N SER A 9 6.47 -8.82 -4.53
CA SER A 9 7.52 -8.67 -5.55
C SER A 9 7.08 -9.11 -6.94
N HIS A 10 7.59 -8.43 -7.97
CA HIS A 10 7.47 -8.83 -9.39
C HIS A 10 8.79 -9.40 -9.95
N LYS A 11 9.82 -9.53 -9.10
CA LYS A 11 11.13 -10.09 -9.44
C LYS A 11 11.80 -10.76 -8.24
N LYS A 12 12.79 -11.61 -8.47
CA LYS A 12 13.64 -12.14 -7.38
C LYS A 12 14.34 -10.98 -6.65
N ALA A 13 14.27 -11.01 -5.33
CA ALA A 13 14.90 -10.04 -4.44
C ALA A 13 15.39 -10.71 -3.15
N ARG A 14 16.30 -10.03 -2.43
CA ARG A 14 16.66 -10.41 -1.05
C ARG A 14 15.41 -10.31 -0.18
N MET A 15 15.21 -11.30 0.68
CA MET A 15 14.09 -11.37 1.61
C MET A 15 14.59 -11.22 3.05
N PRO A 16 13.75 -10.72 3.98
CA PRO A 16 14.05 -10.77 5.40
C PRO A 16 14.28 -12.21 5.88
N GLU A 17 15.09 -12.36 6.93
CA GLU A 17 15.45 -13.68 7.48
C GLU A 17 14.35 -14.25 8.40
N ASP A 18 13.53 -13.38 8.99
CA ASP A 18 12.44 -13.80 9.88
C ASP A 18 11.35 -14.53 9.08
N LYS A 19 10.92 -15.70 9.58
CA LYS A 19 9.95 -16.58 8.92
C LYS A 19 8.55 -15.99 8.81
N MET A 20 8.23 -14.93 9.57
CA MET A 20 6.96 -14.23 9.40
C MET A 20 6.83 -13.56 8.02
N TYR A 21 7.95 -13.29 7.33
CA TYR A 21 7.92 -12.71 6.00
C TYR A 21 7.74 -13.79 4.93
N ILE A 22 6.63 -13.69 4.22
CA ILE A 22 6.23 -14.63 3.18
C ILE A 22 6.43 -13.94 1.82
N PRO A 23 7.41 -14.37 1.00
CA PRO A 23 7.58 -13.79 -0.34
C PRO A 23 6.38 -14.13 -1.22
N VAL A 24 5.74 -13.10 -1.80
CA VAL A 24 4.60 -13.26 -2.72
C VAL A 24 4.97 -12.66 -4.07
N GLN A 25 4.99 -13.50 -5.09
CA GLN A 25 5.20 -13.10 -6.47
C GLN A 25 3.86 -12.71 -7.10
N VAL A 26 3.77 -11.45 -7.52
CA VAL A 26 2.57 -10.88 -8.14
C VAL A 26 2.65 -10.78 -9.66
N GLY A 27 1.47 -10.77 -10.28
CA GLY A 27 1.30 -10.56 -11.72
C GLY A 27 1.66 -11.77 -12.59
N PHE A 28 1.65 -11.54 -13.90
CA PHE A 28 1.67 -12.59 -14.94
C PHE A 28 3.05 -13.03 -15.43
N ASN A 29 4.08 -12.98 -14.58
CA ASN A 29 5.35 -13.56 -15.00
C ASN A 29 5.17 -15.08 -15.25
N PRO A 30 5.55 -15.61 -16.44
CA PRO A 30 5.42 -17.03 -16.74
C PRO A 30 6.30 -17.92 -15.86
N GLU A 31 7.38 -17.38 -15.29
CA GLU A 31 8.27 -18.10 -14.39
C GLU A 31 7.80 -17.97 -12.95
N ASN A 32 7.74 -19.09 -12.22
CA ASN A 32 7.55 -19.10 -10.78
C ASN A 32 8.91 -18.97 -10.07
N PHE A 33 9.03 -18.00 -9.17
CA PHE A 33 10.25 -17.83 -8.39
C PHE A 33 10.30 -18.84 -7.25
N GLU A 34 11.39 -19.60 -7.20
CA GLU A 34 11.64 -20.53 -6.10
C GLU A 34 11.58 -19.82 -4.74
N GLY A 35 10.83 -20.41 -3.80
CA GLY A 35 10.61 -19.86 -2.46
C GLY A 35 9.53 -18.76 -2.36
N TYR A 36 8.84 -18.44 -3.46
CA TYR A 36 7.75 -17.46 -3.46
C TYR A 36 6.40 -18.17 -3.59
N MET A 37 5.41 -17.67 -2.87
CA MET A 37 4.01 -17.98 -3.14
C MET A 37 3.54 -17.17 -4.36
N ARG A 38 2.51 -17.66 -5.04
CA ARG A 38 1.91 -16.96 -6.18
C ARG A 38 0.52 -16.46 -5.82
N ASP A 39 0.29 -15.19 -6.10
CA ASP A 39 -1.01 -14.54 -5.92
C ASP A 39 -2.08 -15.05 -6.89
N ASN A 40 -1.74 -15.89 -7.87
CA ASN A 40 -2.64 -16.47 -8.87
C ASN A 40 -3.18 -17.86 -8.51
N THR A 41 -3.20 -18.19 -7.22
CA THR A 41 -3.65 -19.50 -6.71
C THR A 41 -4.84 -19.34 -5.77
N GLY A 42 -5.71 -20.35 -5.67
CA GLY A 42 -6.89 -20.27 -4.81
C GLY A 42 -7.85 -19.14 -5.25
N ASP A 43 -8.48 -18.47 -4.30
CA ASP A 43 -9.33 -17.30 -4.57
C ASP A 43 -8.45 -16.07 -4.82
N ASN A 44 -8.52 -15.50 -6.03
CA ASN A 44 -7.57 -14.47 -6.45
C ASN A 44 -8.10 -13.52 -7.53
N ILE A 45 -7.39 -12.39 -7.64
CA ILE A 45 -7.55 -11.36 -8.67
C ILE A 45 -6.20 -11.02 -9.34
N SER A 46 -5.30 -12.00 -9.46
CA SER A 46 -3.94 -11.78 -10.00
C SER A 46 -3.98 -11.21 -11.43
N ASP A 47 -5.06 -11.48 -12.15
CA ASP A 47 -5.31 -10.94 -13.48
C ASP A 47 -5.48 -9.43 -13.53
N LYS A 48 -5.90 -8.83 -12.41
CA LYS A 48 -6.03 -7.39 -12.26
C LYS A 48 -4.74 -6.69 -11.84
N ASN A 49 -3.61 -7.39 -11.72
CA ASN A 49 -2.35 -6.83 -11.22
C ASN A 49 -1.88 -5.57 -11.96
N ALA A 50 -2.18 -5.46 -13.26
CA ALA A 50 -1.83 -4.28 -14.06
C ALA A 50 -2.46 -2.99 -13.51
N SER A 51 -3.66 -3.06 -12.92
CA SER A 51 -4.34 -1.91 -12.32
C SER A 51 -4.27 -1.90 -10.78
N TYR A 52 -4.49 -3.05 -10.15
CA TYR A 52 -4.55 -3.22 -8.69
C TYR A 52 -3.17 -3.33 -8.03
N CYS A 53 -2.10 -3.55 -8.80
CA CYS A 53 -0.74 -3.64 -8.30
C CYS A 53 -0.62 -4.62 -7.12
N GLU A 54 0.03 -4.23 -6.02
CA GLU A 54 0.22 -5.02 -4.80
C GLU A 54 -1.08 -5.49 -4.12
N LEU A 55 -2.22 -4.86 -4.40
CA LEU A 55 -3.50 -5.24 -3.78
C LEU A 55 -3.94 -6.65 -4.18
N THR A 56 -3.46 -7.16 -5.32
CA THR A 56 -3.65 -8.57 -5.72
C THR A 56 -3.08 -9.55 -4.68
N ALA A 57 -1.92 -9.25 -4.11
CA ALA A 57 -1.35 -10.03 -3.00
C ALA A 57 -2.10 -9.78 -1.68
N GLN A 58 -2.59 -8.57 -1.43
CA GLN A 58 -3.41 -8.27 -0.25
C GLN A 58 -4.69 -9.12 -0.26
N TYR A 59 -5.43 -9.10 -1.37
CA TYR A 59 -6.63 -9.91 -1.58
C TYR A 59 -6.33 -11.39 -1.40
N TRP A 60 -5.29 -11.89 -2.09
CA TRP A 60 -4.88 -13.29 -1.98
C TRP A 60 -4.55 -13.69 -0.54
N GLY A 61 -3.81 -12.84 0.18
CA GLY A 61 -3.49 -13.03 1.59
C GLY A 61 -4.74 -13.08 2.48
N ALA A 62 -5.71 -12.20 2.23
CA ALA A 62 -6.97 -12.18 2.95
C ALA A 62 -7.76 -13.48 2.75
N LYS A 63 -7.88 -13.96 1.52
CA LYS A 63 -8.75 -15.10 1.17
C LYS A 63 -8.13 -16.48 1.39
N ASN A 64 -6.81 -16.60 1.29
CA ASN A 64 -6.16 -17.91 1.24
C ASN A 64 -5.30 -18.25 2.46
N ARG A 65 -5.12 -17.30 3.39
CA ARG A 65 -4.16 -17.45 4.51
C ARG A 65 -4.84 -17.32 5.85
N GLN A 66 -4.39 -18.15 6.80
CA GLN A 66 -4.84 -18.15 8.19
C GLN A 66 -3.67 -17.79 9.10
N ALA A 67 -3.75 -16.65 9.76
CA ALA A 67 -2.76 -16.14 10.72
C ALA A 67 -3.49 -15.29 11.78
N ASP A 68 -2.86 -15.02 12.92
CA ASP A 68 -3.39 -14.09 13.92
C ASP A 68 -3.16 -12.63 13.47
N VAL A 69 -2.06 -12.41 12.77
CA VAL A 69 -1.62 -11.11 12.25
C VAL A 69 -1.24 -11.26 10.78
N LYS A 70 -1.77 -10.38 9.94
CA LYS A 70 -1.50 -10.32 8.50
C LYS A 70 -0.89 -8.98 8.14
N GLY A 71 -0.03 -8.94 7.13
CA GLY A 71 0.53 -7.67 6.68
C GLY A 71 0.93 -7.69 5.21
N LEU A 72 1.05 -6.50 4.63
CA LEU A 72 1.51 -6.26 3.27
C LEU A 72 2.70 -5.31 3.31
N VAL A 73 3.82 -5.72 2.73
CA VAL A 73 5.01 -4.88 2.55
C VAL A 73 5.59 -5.09 1.17
N HIS A 74 6.48 -4.22 0.73
CA HIS A 74 7.12 -4.35 -0.58
C HIS A 74 8.52 -4.93 -0.42
N TYR A 75 8.99 -5.71 -1.40
CA TYR A 75 10.36 -6.26 -1.41
C TYR A 75 11.49 -5.20 -1.21
N ARG A 76 11.18 -3.93 -1.47
CA ARG A 76 12.11 -2.79 -1.37
C ARG A 76 11.72 -1.74 -0.33
N ARG A 77 10.64 -1.96 0.43
CA ARG A 77 10.15 -1.06 1.48
C ARG A 77 9.63 -1.91 2.64
N LEU A 78 10.42 -1.97 3.72
CA LEU A 78 10.15 -2.82 4.88
C LEU A 78 10.13 -1.97 6.15
N PHE A 79 9.32 -2.37 7.12
CA PHE A 79 9.33 -1.77 8.46
C PHE A 79 10.65 -2.00 9.17
N THR A 80 11.04 -1.05 10.02
CA THR A 80 12.21 -1.19 10.91
C THR A 80 11.79 -1.34 12.36
N ASN A 81 12.72 -1.75 13.23
CA ASN A 81 12.49 -1.85 14.68
C ASN A 81 12.40 -0.48 15.41
N GLY A 82 11.84 0.55 14.76
CA GLY A 82 11.54 1.85 15.39
C GLY A 82 12.51 2.98 15.08
N HIS A 83 13.65 2.71 14.41
CA HIS A 83 14.61 3.74 14.02
C HIS A 83 14.76 3.81 12.49
N SER A 84 14.70 5.02 11.93
CA SER A 84 15.11 5.28 10.55
C SER A 84 16.40 6.08 10.57
N ASP A 85 17.51 5.44 10.24
CA ASP A 85 18.75 6.15 9.92
C ASP A 85 18.97 6.05 8.41
N PHE A 86 18.91 7.21 7.77
CA PHE A 86 19.07 7.36 6.33
C PHE A 86 20.49 7.02 5.85
N PHE A 87 21.49 7.10 6.74
CA PHE A 87 22.90 6.85 6.44
C PHE A 87 23.33 5.40 6.68
N LYS A 88 22.41 4.53 7.14
CA LYS A 88 22.70 3.09 7.28
C LYS A 88 23.18 2.49 5.96
N SER A 89 24.27 1.72 6.04
CA SER A 89 24.70 0.84 4.95
C SER A 89 23.58 -0.16 4.62
N VAL A 90 23.55 -0.68 3.39
CA VAL A 90 22.52 -1.65 2.97
C VAL A 90 22.43 -2.83 3.94
N ASP A 91 23.55 -3.38 4.42
CA ASP A 91 23.52 -4.49 5.38
C ASP A 91 23.01 -4.08 6.76
N ALA A 92 23.32 -2.88 7.23
CA ALA A 92 22.76 -2.36 8.48
C ALA A 92 21.24 -2.14 8.37
N LYS A 93 20.72 -1.82 7.19
CA LYS A 93 19.29 -1.73 6.91
C LYS A 93 18.61 -3.09 7.03
N TRP A 94 19.20 -4.13 6.42
CA TRP A 94 18.65 -5.49 6.47
C TRP A 94 18.63 -6.08 7.88
N LYS A 95 19.64 -5.77 8.71
CA LYS A 95 19.69 -6.19 10.12
C LYS A 95 18.65 -5.49 11.00
N ASP A 96 18.09 -4.38 10.55
CA ASP A 96 17.14 -3.55 11.33
C ASP A 96 15.68 -3.74 10.89
N VAL A 97 15.42 -4.67 9.97
CA VAL A 97 14.06 -5.03 9.55
C VAL A 97 13.27 -5.50 10.78
N LEU A 98 12.00 -5.07 10.86
CA LEU A 98 11.08 -5.43 11.93
C LEU A 98 11.09 -6.95 12.18
N THR A 99 11.34 -7.34 13.42
CA THR A 99 11.39 -8.74 13.86
C THR A 99 10.05 -9.19 14.43
N HIS A 100 9.83 -10.51 14.47
CA HIS A 100 8.65 -11.08 15.10
C HIS A 100 8.53 -10.65 16.58
N GLU A 101 9.63 -10.62 17.34
CA GLU A 101 9.60 -10.26 18.76
C GLU A 101 9.09 -8.82 18.95
N THR A 102 9.58 -7.87 18.14
CA THR A 102 9.11 -6.48 18.18
C THR A 102 7.65 -6.40 17.74
N LEU A 103 7.26 -7.09 16.67
CA LEU A 103 5.89 -7.10 16.19
C LEU A 103 4.93 -7.61 17.28
N GLU A 104 5.26 -8.71 17.97
CA GLU A 104 4.41 -9.28 19.03
C GLU A 104 4.15 -8.30 20.18
N LYS A 105 5.17 -7.52 20.57
CA LYS A 105 5.03 -6.45 21.58
C LYS A 105 4.15 -5.28 21.11
N LEU A 106 4.10 -5.00 19.81
CA LEU A 106 3.24 -3.96 19.25
C LEU A 106 1.81 -4.45 19.15
N MET A 107 1.60 -5.66 18.62
CA MET A 107 0.27 -6.25 18.43
C MET A 107 -0.44 -6.60 19.75
N SER A 108 0.30 -6.66 20.87
CA SER A 108 -0.31 -6.77 22.21
C SER A 108 -0.92 -5.45 22.71
N LYS A 109 -0.65 -4.32 22.05
CA LYS A 109 -1.09 -2.97 22.46
C LYS A 109 -1.92 -2.26 21.41
N TYR A 110 -1.68 -2.57 20.15
CA TYR A 110 -2.29 -1.93 18.99
C TYR A 110 -2.92 -2.98 18.08
N ASP A 111 -3.90 -2.55 17.30
CA ASP A 111 -4.62 -3.40 16.35
C ASP A 111 -4.00 -3.36 14.95
N MET A 112 -3.23 -2.31 14.66
CA MET A 112 -2.57 -2.09 13.37
C MET A 112 -1.22 -1.37 13.52
N VAL A 113 -0.29 -1.68 12.62
CA VAL A 113 1.00 -0.99 12.43
C VAL A 113 1.02 -0.40 11.03
N LEU A 114 1.22 0.91 10.95
CA LEU A 114 1.26 1.68 9.71
C LEU A 114 2.63 2.34 9.52
N PRO A 115 3.00 2.70 8.27
CA PRO A 115 4.15 3.56 8.05
C PRO A 115 3.96 4.91 8.75
N LYS A 116 5.03 5.69 8.92
CA LYS A 116 4.85 7.12 9.24
C LYS A 116 4.14 7.84 8.09
N LYS A 117 3.17 8.71 8.40
CA LYS A 117 2.49 9.52 7.39
C LYS A 117 3.50 10.33 6.55
N ARG A 118 3.29 10.36 5.24
CA ARG A 118 4.05 11.21 4.31
C ARG A 118 3.49 12.62 4.33
N ASN A 119 4.33 13.64 4.44
CA ASN A 119 3.92 15.04 4.45
C ASN A 119 4.16 15.71 3.09
N TYR A 120 3.14 16.35 2.52
CA TYR A 120 3.20 17.08 1.26
C TYR A 120 3.43 18.59 1.44
N TYR A 121 3.31 19.11 2.66
CA TYR A 121 3.54 20.50 3.12
C TYR A 121 2.73 21.60 2.41
N ILE A 122 2.68 21.61 1.08
CA ILE A 122 2.09 22.65 0.23
C ILE A 122 0.81 22.20 -0.49
N GLU A 123 0.57 20.91 -0.62
CA GLU A 123 -0.58 20.32 -1.32
C GLU A 123 -1.46 19.54 -0.35
N THR A 124 -2.77 19.52 -0.61
CA THR A 124 -3.67 18.54 0.00
C THR A 124 -3.51 17.20 -0.71
N LEU A 125 -4.03 16.12 -0.14
CA LEU A 125 -4.03 14.83 -0.82
C LEU A 125 -4.81 14.88 -2.14
N TRP A 126 -5.93 15.60 -2.17
CA TRP A 126 -6.69 15.87 -3.39
C TRP A 126 -5.84 16.58 -4.45
N SER A 127 -5.27 17.75 -4.13
CA SER A 127 -4.53 18.52 -5.13
C SER A 127 -3.22 17.84 -5.53
N HIS A 128 -2.59 17.09 -4.62
CA HIS A 128 -1.45 16.26 -4.96
C HIS A 128 -1.82 15.17 -5.96
N TYR A 129 -2.97 14.52 -5.79
CA TYR A 129 -3.48 13.50 -6.70
C TYR A 129 -3.81 14.13 -8.06
N GLU A 130 -4.56 15.23 -8.10
CA GLU A 130 -4.89 15.97 -9.33
C GLU A 130 -3.64 16.35 -10.15
N HIS A 131 -2.58 16.82 -9.49
CA HIS A 131 -1.33 17.15 -10.17
C HIS A 131 -0.53 15.90 -10.60
N SER A 132 -0.79 14.76 -9.97
CA SER A 132 0.00 13.54 -10.13
C SER A 132 -0.70 12.44 -10.91
N HIS A 133 -2.01 12.50 -11.15
CA HIS A 133 -2.86 11.47 -11.75
C HIS A 133 -4.08 12.10 -12.45
N HIS A 134 -4.78 11.31 -13.26
CA HIS A 134 -6.09 11.71 -13.80
C HIS A 134 -7.12 11.83 -12.66
N ILE A 135 -7.65 13.03 -12.45
CA ILE A 135 -8.52 13.33 -11.29
C ILE A 135 -9.84 12.56 -11.32
N GLU A 136 -10.32 12.16 -12.50
CA GLU A 136 -11.60 11.46 -12.66
C GLU A 136 -11.69 10.21 -11.78
N GLY A 137 -10.57 9.49 -11.56
CA GLY A 137 -10.56 8.33 -10.67
C GLY A 137 -10.94 8.65 -9.24
N LEU A 138 -10.49 9.80 -8.72
CA LEU A 138 -10.78 10.20 -7.34
C LEU A 138 -12.18 10.80 -7.20
N GLU A 139 -12.67 11.51 -8.22
CA GLU A 139 -14.05 11.99 -8.29
C GLU A 139 -15.04 10.82 -8.29
N VAL A 140 -14.82 9.84 -9.17
CA VAL A 140 -15.61 8.59 -9.21
C VAL A 140 -15.51 7.84 -7.88
N THR A 141 -14.33 7.79 -7.25
CA THR A 141 -14.19 7.17 -5.92
C THR A 141 -15.08 7.83 -4.88
N ARG A 142 -15.17 9.16 -4.89
CA ARG A 142 -16.05 9.91 -3.97
C ARG A 142 -17.52 9.56 -4.20
N GLU A 143 -17.95 9.48 -5.47
CA GLU A 143 -19.31 9.07 -5.82
C GLU A 143 -19.62 7.64 -5.37
N VAL A 144 -18.68 6.70 -5.61
CA VAL A 144 -18.81 5.31 -5.16
C VAL A 144 -18.94 5.20 -3.65
N ILE A 145 -18.15 5.97 -2.89
CA ILE A 145 -18.28 6.01 -1.43
C ILE A 145 -19.65 6.56 -1.04
N ASN A 146 -20.11 7.66 -1.64
CA ASN A 146 -21.43 8.20 -1.37
C ASN A 146 -22.57 7.19 -1.62
N ASP A 147 -22.45 6.38 -2.67
CA ASP A 147 -23.50 5.44 -3.07
C ASP A 147 -23.48 4.14 -2.24
N LEU A 148 -22.30 3.59 -1.97
CA LEU A 148 -22.15 2.27 -1.33
C LEU A 148 -21.91 2.34 0.17
N PHE A 149 -21.24 3.39 0.63
CA PHE A 149 -20.75 3.57 2.00
C PHE A 149 -20.90 5.04 2.43
N PRO A 150 -22.10 5.64 2.35
CA PRO A 150 -22.31 7.07 2.62
C PRO A 150 -21.79 7.50 4.00
N GLU A 151 -21.74 6.58 4.96
CA GLU A 151 -21.19 6.81 6.30
C GLU A 151 -19.67 7.08 6.32
N TYR A 152 -18.92 6.69 5.29
CA TYR A 152 -17.48 6.97 5.13
C TYR A 152 -17.20 8.29 4.40
N LEU A 153 -18.22 8.90 3.77
CA LEU A 153 -18.04 10.11 2.97
C LEU A 153 -17.47 11.29 3.78
N PRO A 154 -17.88 11.54 5.05
CA PRO A 154 -17.28 12.59 5.85
C PRO A 154 -15.78 12.39 6.10
N GLU A 155 -15.34 11.17 6.40
CA GLU A 155 -13.91 10.86 6.57
C GLU A 155 -13.15 10.97 5.25
N PHE A 156 -13.75 10.56 4.14
CA PHE A 156 -13.16 10.74 2.81
C PHE A 156 -12.93 12.23 2.50
N ASP A 157 -13.98 13.05 2.58
CA ASP A 157 -13.91 14.48 2.27
C ASP A 157 -12.91 15.20 3.16
N LYS A 158 -12.90 14.88 4.46
CA LYS A 158 -11.93 15.41 5.42
C LYS A 158 -10.50 15.01 5.02
N HIS A 159 -10.26 13.71 4.80
CA HIS A 159 -8.92 13.20 4.52
C HIS A 159 -8.34 13.78 3.22
N MET A 160 -9.17 13.93 2.18
CA MET A 160 -8.75 14.54 0.91
C MET A 160 -8.24 15.98 1.07
N GLN A 161 -8.67 16.71 2.11
CA GLN A 161 -8.18 18.06 2.43
C GLN A 161 -6.93 18.07 3.33
N GLU A 162 -6.50 16.92 3.86
CA GLU A 162 -5.30 16.83 4.67
C GLU A 162 -4.03 16.93 3.81
N LYS A 163 -2.89 17.26 4.44
CA LYS A 163 -1.58 17.38 3.77
C LYS A 163 -0.64 16.22 4.07
N LYS A 164 -1.15 15.18 4.74
CA LYS A 164 -0.39 14.02 5.15
C LYS A 164 -1.26 12.76 5.14
N GLY A 165 -0.69 11.63 4.76
CA GLY A 165 -1.40 10.35 4.74
C GLY A 165 -0.45 9.14 4.74
N HIS A 166 -1.00 7.97 5.04
CA HIS A 166 -0.31 6.68 5.00
C HIS A 166 -0.19 6.17 3.57
N MET A 167 1.00 6.26 3.00
CA MET A 167 1.23 5.94 1.59
C MET A 167 1.79 4.52 1.40
N PHE A 168 1.74 4.06 0.16
CA PHE A 168 2.33 2.82 -0.36
C PHE A 168 1.57 1.51 -0.09
N ASN A 169 0.33 1.53 0.38
CA ASN A 169 -0.42 0.29 0.68
C ASN A 169 0.33 -0.66 1.64
N ILE A 170 1.14 -0.12 2.56
CA ILE A 170 1.91 -0.89 3.54
C ILE A 170 1.17 -0.87 4.88
N LEU A 171 0.89 -2.05 5.43
CA LEU A 171 0.23 -2.20 6.73
C LEU A 171 0.52 -3.57 7.34
N ILE A 172 0.42 -3.68 8.66
CA ILE A 172 0.32 -4.95 9.39
C ILE A 172 -0.85 -4.81 10.36
N ALA A 173 -1.75 -5.78 10.45
CA ALA A 173 -2.93 -5.68 11.30
C ALA A 173 -3.31 -7.04 11.89
N LYS A 174 -4.13 -7.02 12.95
CA LYS A 174 -4.86 -8.22 13.38
C LYS A 174 -5.64 -8.78 12.19
N SER A 175 -5.70 -10.11 12.07
CA SER A 175 -6.21 -10.77 10.86
C SER A 175 -7.62 -10.34 10.49
N ASN A 176 -8.52 -10.19 11.47
CA ASN A 176 -9.90 -9.77 11.19
C ASN A 176 -9.94 -8.38 10.56
N LEU A 177 -9.15 -7.42 11.06
CA LEU A 177 -9.09 -6.06 10.50
C LEU A 177 -8.43 -6.03 9.13
N PHE A 178 -7.39 -6.85 8.91
CA PHE A 178 -6.79 -6.99 7.58
C PHE A 178 -7.82 -7.48 6.56
N ASP A 179 -8.61 -8.48 6.93
CA ASP A 179 -9.60 -9.10 6.06
C ASP A 179 -10.80 -8.16 5.83
N GLU A 180 -11.31 -7.50 6.89
CA GLU A 180 -12.39 -6.50 6.81
C GLU A 180 -12.00 -5.28 5.96
N TYR A 181 -10.81 -4.72 6.16
CA TYR A 181 -10.29 -3.64 5.33
C TYR A 181 -10.17 -4.06 3.86
N THR A 182 -9.62 -5.26 3.62
CA THR A 182 -9.46 -5.77 2.26
C THR A 182 -10.80 -5.94 1.57
N ASP A 183 -11.81 -6.47 2.26
CA ASP A 183 -13.15 -6.65 1.71
C ASP A 183 -13.85 -5.33 1.41
N TRP A 184 -13.76 -4.34 2.31
CA TRP A 184 -14.27 -2.99 2.06
C TRP A 184 -13.56 -2.33 0.88
N LEU A 185 -12.23 -2.37 0.85
CA LEU A 185 -11.42 -1.78 -0.20
C LEU A 185 -11.75 -2.39 -1.56
N MET A 186 -11.87 -3.72 -1.67
CA MET A 186 -12.22 -4.37 -2.93
C MET A 186 -13.62 -3.98 -3.41
N LYS A 187 -14.61 -3.82 -2.51
CA LYS A 187 -15.96 -3.38 -2.90
C LYS A 187 -15.92 -1.98 -3.52
N VAL A 188 -15.19 -1.04 -2.90
CA VAL A 188 -15.03 0.31 -3.43
C VAL A 188 -14.29 0.28 -4.77
N LEU A 189 -13.11 -0.35 -4.85
CA LEU A 189 -12.28 -0.33 -6.06
C LEU A 189 -12.93 -1.06 -7.24
N ASN A 190 -13.64 -2.17 -7.01
CA ASN A 190 -14.36 -2.86 -8.07
C ASN A 190 -15.47 -1.98 -8.66
N GLU A 191 -16.17 -1.21 -7.83
CA GLU A 191 -17.19 -0.29 -8.33
C GLU A 191 -16.58 0.91 -9.07
N VAL A 192 -15.44 1.43 -8.59
CA VAL A 192 -14.68 2.45 -9.34
C VAL A 192 -14.24 1.91 -10.70
N GLU A 193 -13.69 0.69 -10.76
CA GLU A 193 -13.31 0.01 -12.00
C GLU A 193 -14.48 -0.10 -12.99
N ASN A 194 -15.69 -0.36 -12.50
CA ASN A 194 -16.89 -0.45 -13.35
C ASN A 194 -17.35 0.91 -13.91
N ARG A 195 -16.97 2.03 -13.29
CA ARG A 195 -17.43 3.38 -13.63
C ARG A 195 -16.43 4.20 -14.44
N ILE A 196 -15.19 3.74 -14.56
CA ILE A 196 -14.12 4.45 -15.26
C ILE A 196 -13.60 3.69 -16.48
N ASP A 197 -13.45 4.39 -17.60
CA ASP A 197 -12.76 3.86 -18.79
C ASP A 197 -11.30 4.34 -18.82
N ILE A 198 -10.38 3.41 -18.55
CA ILE A 198 -8.92 3.65 -18.56
C ILE A 198 -8.24 3.08 -19.82
N SER A 199 -9.00 2.67 -20.84
CA SER A 199 -8.46 2.03 -22.05
C SER A 199 -7.44 2.90 -22.78
N ASN A 200 -7.64 4.23 -22.76
CA ASN A 200 -6.76 5.22 -23.39
C ASN A 200 -5.66 5.75 -22.45
N TYR A 201 -5.62 5.30 -21.20
CA TYR A 201 -4.64 5.80 -20.23
C TYR A 201 -3.26 5.21 -20.50
N SER A 202 -2.21 5.97 -20.17
CA SER A 202 -0.85 5.44 -20.21
C SER A 202 -0.70 4.22 -19.28
N LYS A 203 0.27 3.34 -19.54
CA LYS A 203 0.53 2.17 -18.67
C LYS A 203 0.75 2.53 -17.20
N SER A 204 1.24 3.74 -16.91
CA SER A 204 1.40 4.20 -15.53
C SER A 204 0.05 4.59 -14.93
N GLU A 205 -0.78 5.31 -15.69
CA GLU A 205 -2.08 5.78 -15.24
C GLU A 205 -3.13 4.64 -15.17
N GLN A 206 -2.94 3.55 -15.91
CA GLN A 206 -3.75 2.34 -15.75
C GLN A 206 -3.65 1.71 -14.34
N ARG A 207 -2.66 2.11 -13.53
CA ARG A 207 -2.47 1.71 -12.13
C ARG A 207 -3.34 2.51 -11.15
N ILE A 208 -4.35 3.22 -11.66
CA ILE A 208 -5.17 4.18 -10.93
C ILE A 208 -5.74 3.61 -9.63
N LEU A 209 -6.20 2.36 -9.64
CA LEU A 209 -6.81 1.72 -8.47
C LEU A 209 -5.79 1.48 -7.35
N GLY A 210 -4.55 1.16 -7.70
CA GLY A 210 -3.45 1.09 -6.74
C GLY A 210 -3.05 2.45 -6.16
N TYR A 211 -3.27 3.55 -6.89
CA TYR A 211 -3.04 4.91 -6.37
C TYR A 211 -4.20 5.38 -5.48
N ILE A 212 -5.44 5.09 -5.87
CA ILE A 212 -6.63 5.41 -5.08
C ILE A 212 -6.58 4.68 -3.73
N SER A 213 -6.18 3.41 -3.73
CA SER A 213 -6.11 2.62 -2.49
C SER A 213 -5.16 3.20 -1.44
N GLU A 214 -4.08 3.90 -1.85
CA GLU A 214 -3.17 4.56 -0.91
C GLU A 214 -3.91 5.63 -0.09
N LEU A 215 -4.93 6.28 -0.66
CA LEU A 215 -5.74 7.31 0.00
C LEU A 215 -6.88 6.72 0.85
N LEU A 216 -7.39 5.54 0.47
CA LEU A 216 -8.55 4.92 1.13
C LEU A 216 -8.20 4.25 2.46
N LEU A 217 -6.93 3.92 2.71
CA LEU A 217 -6.51 3.31 3.98
C LEU A 217 -6.83 4.20 5.19
N ASP A 218 -6.45 5.47 5.13
CA ASP A 218 -6.69 6.43 6.22
C ASP A 218 -8.20 6.69 6.39
N VAL A 219 -8.97 6.73 5.30
CA VAL A 219 -10.45 6.86 5.36
C VAL A 219 -11.05 5.71 6.17
N TRP A 220 -10.62 4.47 5.89
CA TRP A 220 -11.11 3.31 6.62
C TRP A 220 -10.64 3.28 8.07
N VAL A 221 -9.37 3.61 8.34
CA VAL A 221 -8.79 3.63 9.68
C VAL A 221 -9.48 4.65 10.59
N GLU A 222 -9.73 5.86 10.09
CA GLU A 222 -10.35 6.94 10.86
C GLU A 222 -11.84 6.64 11.13
N HIS A 223 -12.59 6.17 10.13
CA HIS A 223 -14.01 5.85 10.29
C HIS A 223 -14.23 4.73 11.31
N ASN A 224 -13.42 3.66 11.22
CA ASN A 224 -13.52 2.52 12.14
C ASN A 224 -12.78 2.73 13.47
N GLN A 225 -12.17 3.91 13.68
CA GLN A 225 -11.48 4.29 14.91
C GLN A 225 -10.39 3.27 15.34
N ILE A 226 -9.62 2.79 14.37
CA ILE A 226 -8.63 1.74 14.59
C ILE A 226 -7.49 2.25 15.48
N ASN A 227 -7.17 1.52 16.55
CA ASN A 227 -6.02 1.83 17.40
C ASN A 227 -4.73 1.34 16.73
N TYR A 228 -4.00 2.26 16.10
CA TYR A 228 -2.79 1.94 15.36
C TYR A 228 -1.52 2.56 15.96
N THR A 229 -0.36 2.04 15.58
CA THR A 229 0.95 2.64 15.84
C THR A 229 1.73 2.83 14.55
N GLU A 230 2.65 3.79 14.51
CA GLU A 230 3.46 4.07 13.33
C GLU A 230 4.90 3.60 13.49
N LEU A 231 5.42 2.90 12.48
CA LEU A 231 6.84 2.56 12.38
C LEU A 231 7.48 3.18 11.14
N PRO A 232 8.78 3.50 11.20
CA PRO A 232 9.49 3.90 10.00
C PRO A 232 9.55 2.76 8.97
N VAL A 233 9.38 3.12 7.70
CA VAL A 233 9.62 2.21 6.56
C VAL A 233 10.91 2.62 5.87
N MET A 234 11.75 1.64 5.61
CA MET A 234 13.07 1.83 5.02
C MET A 234 13.12 1.38 3.58
N PHE A 235 13.76 2.20 2.75
CA PHE A 235 13.98 1.89 1.34
C PHE A 235 15.28 1.10 1.16
N MET A 236 15.15 -0.14 0.67
CA MET A 236 16.26 -1.09 0.53
C MET A 236 17.08 -0.89 -0.76
N GLY A 237 16.54 -0.14 -1.73
CA GLY A 237 17.22 0.20 -2.98
C GLY A 237 17.77 1.63 -2.99
N ASN A 238 18.73 1.89 -3.88
CA ASN A 238 19.32 3.21 -4.06
C ASN A 238 18.24 4.23 -4.50
N GLN A 239 18.06 5.30 -3.74
CA GLN A 239 16.89 6.19 -3.90
C GLN A 239 17.07 7.30 -4.95
N HIS A 240 18.25 7.41 -5.57
CA HIS A 240 18.61 8.42 -6.59
C HIS A 240 18.02 9.81 -6.28
N TRP A 241 18.22 10.29 -5.05
CA TRP A 241 17.58 11.49 -4.51
C TRP A 241 17.75 12.73 -5.40
N VAL A 242 18.94 12.91 -5.99
CA VAL A 242 19.23 14.00 -6.94
C VAL A 242 18.28 13.99 -8.13
N LYS A 243 18.05 12.82 -8.75
CA LYS A 243 17.14 12.66 -9.88
C LYS A 243 15.68 12.90 -9.48
N LYS A 244 15.29 12.46 -8.28
CA LYS A 244 13.94 12.70 -7.74
C LYS A 244 13.67 14.19 -7.51
N ILE A 245 14.62 14.92 -6.93
CA ILE A 245 14.51 16.36 -6.69
C ILE A 245 14.43 17.11 -8.02
N ALA A 246 15.29 16.79 -8.99
CA ALA A 246 15.25 17.38 -10.33
C ALA A 246 13.90 17.14 -11.04
N ASN A 247 13.39 15.90 -10.99
CA ASN A 247 12.10 15.56 -11.60
C ASN A 247 10.90 16.22 -10.88
N PHE A 248 10.98 16.38 -9.56
CA PHE A 248 9.95 17.11 -8.80
C PHE A 248 9.89 18.58 -9.22
N LEU A 249 11.04 19.25 -9.28
CA LEU A 249 11.13 20.65 -9.73
C LEU A 249 10.65 20.79 -11.19
N LYS A 250 11.03 19.85 -12.07
CA LYS A 250 10.59 19.87 -13.48
C LYS A 250 9.06 19.79 -13.61
N ARG A 251 8.41 18.90 -12.86
CA ARG A 251 6.93 18.78 -12.86
C ARG A 251 6.25 20.05 -12.35
N LYS A 252 6.81 20.69 -11.32
CA LYS A 252 6.26 21.93 -10.76
C LYS A 252 6.35 23.12 -11.70
N VAL A 253 7.35 23.16 -12.60
CA VAL A 253 7.58 24.28 -13.52
C VAL A 253 6.85 24.11 -14.86
N LYS A 254 6.75 22.88 -15.38
CA LYS A 254 6.26 22.65 -16.75
C LYS A 254 4.78 22.30 -16.88
N GLY A 255 4.09 21.88 -15.81
CA GLY A 255 2.85 21.10 -16.00
C GLY A 255 3.15 19.76 -16.67
N ARG A 256 2.23 18.80 -16.64
CA ARG A 256 2.44 17.50 -17.29
C ARG A 256 2.48 17.69 -18.81
N GLU A 257 3.59 17.28 -19.44
CA GLU A 257 3.55 16.88 -20.85
C GLU A 257 2.86 15.51 -20.86
N GLU A 258 1.71 15.45 -21.55
CA GLU A 258 0.86 14.26 -21.77
C GLU A 258 1.63 13.07 -22.36
#